data_AF-A0A7C6KBY2-F1
#
_entry.id   AF-A0A7C6KBY2-F1
#
_cell.length_a   1.000
_cell.length_b   1.000
_cell.length_c   1.000
_cell.angle_alpha   90.00
_cell.angle_beta   90.00
_cell.angle_gamma   90.00
#
_symmetry.space_group_name_H-M   'P 1'
#
loop_
_entity.id
_entity.type
_entity.pdbx_description
1 polymer ?
#
loop_
_entity_poly.entity_id
_entity_poly.type
_entity_poly.pdbx_seq_one_letter_code
_entity_poly.pdbx_strand_id
1 'polypeptide(L)'
;MTNVVKFTERVGAAWQALTGKSAGSSLSDDTESMMAKMVPQRQPPRRGTWELLSAYGEMPWLRTAVSRVSYKVAATPWELYAVRPAKGERAIKYVKAQHGDPQSRRLALKQARAQYELEEIDAHPLLDLLNNANSAMTGLTARKTTQMWLELVGEGSWLLERNALGTPIAYWPIPPHWVSQIPAPGNPFVELTFGGFRFKIPDTEFIYFRDPDPVNPYGRGSGLAMALGDELETDEYAAKHTKTWFYNKAMPP
;
A
#
# COMPACT_ATOMS: atom_id res chain seq x y z
N MET A 1 -3.22 -23.14 -50.01
CA MET A 1 -3.37 -23.33 -48.54
C MET A 1 -2.13 -23.94 -47.86
N THR A 2 -1.00 -24.12 -48.56
CA THR A 2 0.17 -24.87 -48.04
C THR A 2 1.30 -24.00 -47.48
N ASN A 3 1.26 -22.67 -47.65
CA ASN A 3 2.32 -21.75 -47.20
C ASN A 3 2.04 -21.05 -45.86
N VAL A 4 0.78 -20.96 -45.43
CA VAL A 4 0.40 -20.36 -44.14
C VAL A 4 0.71 -21.32 -42.97
N VAL A 5 0.54 -22.63 -43.19
CA VAL A 5 0.81 -23.69 -42.21
C VAL A 5 2.29 -23.75 -41.81
N LYS A 6 3.21 -23.52 -42.76
CA LYS A 6 4.65 -23.55 -42.49
C LYS A 6 5.16 -22.33 -41.71
N PHE A 7 4.45 -21.20 -41.73
CA PHE A 7 4.83 -20.00 -40.97
C PHE A 7 4.46 -20.15 -39.49
N THR A 8 3.26 -20.66 -39.20
CA THR A 8 2.81 -20.91 -37.82
C THR A 8 3.62 -22.00 -37.13
N GLU A 9 4.07 -23.03 -37.87
CA GLU A 9 4.98 -24.06 -37.34
C GLU A 9 6.38 -23.49 -37.03
N ARG A 10 6.89 -22.56 -37.86
CA ARG A 10 8.19 -21.91 -37.62
C ARG A 10 8.17 -20.91 -36.46
N VAL A 11 7.08 -20.17 -36.27
CA VAL A 11 6.91 -19.28 -35.12
C VAL A 11 6.74 -20.09 -33.83
N GLY A 12 6.00 -21.21 -33.88
CA GLY A 12 5.87 -22.14 -32.75
C GLY A 12 7.19 -22.80 -32.36
N ALA A 13 8.01 -23.20 -33.34
CA ALA A 13 9.33 -23.77 -33.10
C ALA A 13 10.34 -22.75 -32.54
N ALA A 14 10.29 -21.49 -33.01
CA ALA A 14 11.10 -20.40 -32.47
C ALA A 14 10.71 -20.06 -31.03
N TRP A 15 9.41 -20.12 -30.70
CA TRP A 15 8.91 -19.90 -29.35
C TRP A 15 9.33 -21.03 -28.40
N GLN A 16 9.22 -22.29 -28.84
CA GLN A 16 9.69 -23.46 -28.08
C GLN A 16 11.21 -23.43 -27.80
N ALA A 17 12.02 -22.99 -28.76
CA ALA A 17 13.47 -22.87 -28.58
C ALA A 17 13.87 -21.78 -27.56
N LEU A 18 13.03 -20.75 -27.38
CA LEU A 18 13.27 -19.64 -26.46
C LEU A 18 12.83 -19.91 -25.02
N THR A 19 11.96 -20.88 -24.77
CA THR A 19 11.27 -21.03 -23.47
C THR A 19 11.09 -22.46 -22.98
N GLY A 20 11.33 -23.46 -23.84
CA GLY A 20 11.35 -24.87 -23.47
C GLY A 20 9.99 -25.52 -23.15
N LYS A 21 8.83 -24.97 -23.55
CA LYS A 21 7.51 -25.61 -23.30
C LYS A 21 6.58 -25.66 -24.51
N SER A 22 5.78 -26.73 -24.59
CA SER A 22 4.87 -27.09 -25.68
C SER A 22 3.54 -26.31 -25.66
N ALA A 23 2.89 -26.26 -26.84
CA ALA A 23 1.73 -25.46 -27.21
C ALA A 23 0.40 -25.82 -26.51
N GLY A 24 0.43 -26.13 -25.21
CA GLY A 24 -0.74 -26.49 -24.40
C GLY A 24 -0.84 -25.78 -23.05
N SER A 25 -0.01 -24.76 -22.77
CA SER A 25 -0.20 -23.90 -21.61
C SER A 25 -1.42 -22.99 -21.84
N SER A 26 -2.28 -22.90 -20.82
CA SER A 26 -3.42 -22.00 -20.87
C SER A 26 -2.93 -20.55 -20.86
N LEU A 27 -3.55 -19.67 -21.64
CA LEU A 27 -3.14 -18.25 -21.73
C LEU A 27 -3.09 -17.55 -20.34
N SER A 28 -3.87 -18.04 -19.37
CA SER A 28 -3.88 -17.56 -17.99
C SER A 28 -2.60 -17.91 -17.22
N ASP A 29 -2.12 -19.14 -17.32
CA ASP A 29 -0.83 -19.55 -16.72
C ASP A 29 0.33 -18.80 -17.38
N ASP A 30 0.19 -18.51 -18.67
CA ASP A 30 1.17 -17.76 -19.45
C ASP A 30 1.16 -16.26 -19.12
N THR A 31 0.00 -15.68 -18.77
CA THR A 31 -0.11 -14.24 -18.43
C THR A 31 0.53 -13.93 -17.09
N GLU A 32 0.29 -14.73 -16.04
CA GLU A 32 0.92 -14.52 -14.74
C GLU A 32 2.44 -14.70 -14.83
N SER A 33 2.89 -15.75 -15.54
CA SER A 33 4.30 -16.01 -15.83
C SER A 33 4.94 -14.89 -16.67
N MET A 34 4.21 -14.32 -17.63
CA MET A 34 4.67 -13.18 -18.43
C MET A 34 4.79 -11.91 -17.58
N MET A 35 3.77 -11.60 -16.77
CA MET A 35 3.80 -10.45 -15.87
C MET A 35 4.91 -10.59 -14.83
N ALA A 36 5.15 -11.79 -14.32
CA ALA A 36 6.26 -12.07 -13.41
C ALA A 36 7.63 -11.74 -14.00
N LYS A 37 7.79 -11.84 -15.32
CA LYS A 37 9.01 -11.45 -16.04
C LYS A 37 9.09 -9.95 -16.34
N MET A 38 7.95 -9.27 -16.44
CA MET A 38 7.88 -7.83 -16.74
C MET A 38 8.01 -6.95 -15.49
N VAL A 39 7.56 -7.43 -14.32
CA VAL A 39 7.66 -6.67 -13.07
C VAL A 39 9.13 -6.59 -12.61
N PRO A 40 9.64 -5.40 -12.30
CA PRO A 40 11.01 -5.24 -11.82
C PRO A 40 11.24 -6.05 -10.54
N GLN A 41 12.25 -6.91 -10.57
CA GLN A 41 12.61 -7.85 -9.48
C GLN A 41 13.25 -7.16 -8.27
N ARG A 42 13.95 -6.05 -8.51
CA ARG A 42 14.50 -5.19 -7.47
C ARG A 42 13.91 -3.81 -7.59
N GLN A 43 13.38 -3.36 -6.47
CA GLN A 43 12.81 -2.03 -6.34
C GLN A 43 13.31 -1.50 -5.01
N PRO A 44 14.35 -0.67 -4.98
CA PRO A 44 14.74 0.05 -3.78
C PRO A 44 13.78 1.21 -3.48
N PRO A 45 13.83 1.79 -2.27
CA PRO A 45 13.17 3.07 -1.99
C PRO A 45 13.52 4.11 -3.05
N ARG A 46 12.56 4.99 -3.37
CA ARG A 46 12.83 6.10 -4.28
C ARG A 46 13.85 7.05 -3.64
N ARG A 47 14.64 7.73 -4.47
CA ARG A 47 15.52 8.81 -3.99
C ARG A 47 14.63 9.94 -3.45
N GLY A 48 15.02 10.61 -2.36
CA GLY A 48 14.22 11.67 -1.76
C GLY A 48 13.21 11.17 -0.72
N THR A 49 13.04 9.86 -0.54
CA THR A 49 12.05 9.31 0.41
C THR A 49 12.32 9.78 1.84
N TRP A 50 13.58 9.80 2.29
CA TRP A 50 13.90 10.25 3.64
C TRP A 50 13.64 11.76 3.80
N GLU A 51 14.01 12.53 2.78
CA GLU A 51 13.87 13.97 2.72
C GLU A 51 12.39 14.38 2.80
N LEU A 52 11.51 13.71 2.05
CA LEU A 52 10.06 13.97 2.10
C LEU A 52 9.42 13.56 3.44
N LEU A 53 9.90 12.48 4.05
CA LEU A 53 9.45 12.11 5.40
C LEU A 53 9.89 13.15 6.43
N SER A 54 11.11 13.67 6.31
CA SER A 54 11.66 14.71 7.18
C SER A 54 10.96 16.06 6.97
N ALA A 55 10.56 16.37 5.74
CA ALA A 55 9.83 17.59 5.38
C ALA A 55 8.53 17.77 6.19
N TYR A 56 7.90 16.68 6.65
CA TYR A 56 6.75 16.77 7.56
C TYR A 56 7.07 17.50 8.88
N GLY A 57 8.31 17.37 9.37
CA GLY A 57 8.78 18.07 10.57
C GLY A 57 9.24 19.50 10.30
N GLU A 58 9.67 19.79 9.08
CA GLU A 58 10.32 21.05 8.70
C GLU A 58 9.32 22.07 8.13
N MET A 59 8.38 21.63 7.29
CA MET A 59 7.47 22.48 6.53
C MET A 59 6.09 22.58 7.20
N PRO A 60 5.70 23.73 7.79
CA PRO A 60 4.46 23.83 8.58
C PRO A 60 3.18 23.60 7.76
N TRP A 61 3.15 24.02 6.50
CA TRP A 61 1.98 23.88 5.64
C TRP A 61 1.75 22.43 5.20
N LEU A 62 2.83 21.74 4.80
CA LEU A 62 2.81 20.31 4.48
C LEU A 62 2.32 19.52 5.70
N ARG A 63 2.91 19.81 6.88
CA ARG A 63 2.50 19.20 8.15
C ARG A 63 1.01 19.39 8.42
N THR A 64 0.50 20.60 8.18
CA THR A 64 -0.91 20.93 8.45
C THR A 64 -1.85 20.13 7.55
N ALA A 65 -1.57 20.09 6.24
CA ALA A 65 -2.37 19.34 5.28
C ALA A 65 -2.35 17.83 5.59
N VAL A 66 -1.14 17.26 5.67
CA VAL A 66 -0.93 15.82 5.89
C VAL A 66 -1.51 15.39 7.24
N SER A 67 -1.29 16.15 8.33
CA SER A 67 -1.82 15.80 9.66
C SER A 67 -3.35 15.79 9.70
N ARG A 68 -4.00 16.76 9.05
CA ARG A 68 -5.48 16.85 9.02
C ARG A 68 -6.11 15.69 8.25
N VAL A 69 -5.60 15.41 7.05
CA VAL A 69 -6.10 14.29 6.23
C VAL A 69 -5.84 12.96 6.96
N SER A 70 -4.61 12.75 7.42
CA SER A 70 -4.21 11.52 8.11
C SER A 70 -5.03 11.26 9.37
N TYR A 71 -5.31 12.31 10.15
CA TYR A 71 -6.14 12.17 11.34
C TYR A 71 -7.60 11.82 10.99
N LYS A 72 -8.20 12.48 10.00
CA LYS A 72 -9.58 12.18 9.58
C LYS A 72 -9.75 10.74 9.10
N VAL A 73 -8.80 10.24 8.30
CA VAL A 73 -8.81 8.85 7.85
C VAL A 73 -8.65 7.90 9.04
N ALA A 74 -7.66 8.14 9.90
CA ALA A 74 -7.37 7.25 11.03
C ALA A 74 -8.47 7.19 12.10
N ALA A 75 -9.19 8.31 12.29
CA ALA A 75 -10.29 8.45 13.25
C ALA A 75 -11.62 7.89 12.73
N THR A 76 -11.68 7.45 11.47
CA THR A 76 -12.89 6.80 10.95
C THR A 76 -13.11 5.46 11.69
N PRO A 77 -14.29 5.23 12.29
CA PRO A 77 -14.58 3.99 12.99
C PRO A 77 -14.69 2.81 12.02
N TRP A 78 -14.32 1.63 12.51
CA TRP A 78 -14.48 0.37 11.79
C TRP A 78 -15.72 -0.35 12.31
N GLU A 79 -16.62 -0.67 11.41
CA GLU A 79 -17.84 -1.45 11.67
C GLU A 79 -17.72 -2.77 10.92
N LEU A 80 -18.05 -3.87 11.60
CA LEU A 80 -18.03 -5.20 11.00
C LEU A 80 -19.46 -5.74 10.95
N TYR A 81 -19.89 -6.16 9.77
CA TYR A 81 -21.23 -6.70 9.56
C TYR A 81 -21.18 -8.10 8.96
N ALA A 82 -21.97 -9.01 9.50
CA ALA A 82 -22.32 -10.27 8.86
C ALA A 82 -23.67 -10.13 8.16
N VAL A 83 -23.66 -10.31 6.83
CA VAL A 83 -24.88 -10.33 6.02
C VAL A 83 -25.28 -11.78 5.81
N ARG A 84 -26.50 -12.16 6.19
CA ARG A 84 -27.03 -13.52 6.01
C ARG A 84 -28.30 -13.48 5.15
N PRO A 85 -28.52 -14.44 4.23
CA PRO A 85 -29.75 -14.48 3.45
C PRO A 85 -30.99 -14.69 4.32
N ALA A 86 -30.88 -15.56 5.33
CA ALA A 86 -31.88 -15.77 6.36
C ALA A 86 -31.24 -16.17 7.71
N LYS A 87 -32.06 -16.20 8.76
CA LYS A 87 -31.61 -16.54 10.11
C LYS A 87 -31.09 -17.96 10.21
N GLY A 88 -29.87 -18.08 10.71
CA GLY A 88 -29.17 -19.37 10.83
C GLY A 88 -28.41 -19.79 9.58
N GLU A 89 -28.51 -19.05 8.48
CA GLU A 89 -27.69 -19.30 7.30
C GLU A 89 -26.26 -18.75 7.45
N ARG A 90 -25.38 -19.22 6.57
CA ARG A 90 -23.99 -18.76 6.51
C ARG A 90 -23.93 -17.32 6.00
N ALA A 91 -23.02 -16.54 6.58
CA ALA A 91 -22.78 -15.18 6.11
C ALA A 91 -22.27 -15.17 4.67
N ILE A 92 -22.78 -14.22 3.88
CA ILE A 92 -22.42 -13.99 2.48
C ILE A 92 -21.57 -12.73 2.34
N LYS A 93 -20.73 -12.70 1.30
CA LYS A 93 -19.95 -11.51 0.96
C LYS A 93 -20.82 -10.51 0.21
N TYR A 94 -21.24 -9.45 0.89
CA TYR A 94 -22.03 -8.38 0.28
C TYR A 94 -21.13 -7.29 -0.33
N VAL A 95 -20.70 -7.52 -1.58
CA VAL A 95 -19.71 -6.67 -2.28
C VAL A 95 -20.16 -5.20 -2.43
N LYS A 96 -21.47 -4.95 -2.55
CA LYS A 96 -22.02 -3.60 -2.73
C LYS A 96 -21.75 -2.64 -1.57
N ALA A 97 -21.52 -3.16 -0.36
CA ALA A 97 -21.15 -2.34 0.80
C ALA A 97 -19.65 -2.34 1.11
N GLN A 98 -18.84 -3.13 0.37
CA GLN A 98 -17.39 -3.21 0.62
C GLN A 98 -16.64 -2.02 0.05
N HIS A 99 -17.07 -1.51 -1.10
CA HIS A 99 -16.40 -0.44 -1.83
C HIS A 99 -17.33 0.77 -1.98
N GLY A 100 -16.74 1.96 -2.06
CA GLY A 100 -17.47 3.21 -2.30
C GLY A 100 -17.38 4.20 -1.14
N ASP A 101 -17.85 5.41 -1.43
CA ASP A 101 -17.90 6.52 -0.49
C ASP A 101 -18.87 6.26 0.68
N PRO A 102 -18.78 7.02 1.78
CA PRO A 102 -19.61 6.80 2.96
C PRO A 102 -21.12 6.85 2.68
N GLN A 103 -21.59 7.71 1.76
CA GLN A 103 -23.03 7.81 1.45
C GLN A 103 -23.50 6.59 0.68
N SER A 104 -22.75 6.17 -0.34
CA SER A 104 -23.04 4.95 -1.11
C SER A 104 -23.05 3.71 -0.22
N ARG A 105 -22.08 3.60 0.70
CA ARG A 105 -22.01 2.48 1.65
C ARG A 105 -23.20 2.46 2.60
N ARG A 106 -23.59 3.62 3.15
CA ARG A 106 -24.76 3.73 4.04
C ARG A 106 -26.06 3.33 3.33
N LEU A 107 -26.22 3.73 2.07
CA LEU A 107 -27.35 3.33 1.24
C LEU A 107 -27.35 1.82 0.96
N ALA A 108 -26.19 1.25 0.62
CA ALA A 108 -26.04 -0.18 0.37
C ALA A 108 -26.35 -1.02 1.63
N LEU A 109 -25.93 -0.58 2.82
CA LEU A 109 -26.24 -1.23 4.09
C LEU A 109 -27.73 -1.11 4.44
N LYS A 110 -28.36 0.05 4.17
CA LYS A 110 -29.82 0.22 4.33
C LYS A 110 -30.61 -0.73 3.44
N GLN A 111 -30.18 -0.91 2.19
CA GLN A 111 -30.78 -1.87 1.26
C GLN A 111 -30.56 -3.31 1.73
N ALA A 112 -29.34 -3.63 2.19
CA ALA A 112 -29.03 -4.95 2.72
C ALA A 112 -29.92 -5.30 3.91
N ARG A 113 -30.13 -4.37 4.85
CA ARG A 113 -31.01 -4.56 6.01
C ARG A 113 -32.48 -4.82 5.65
N ALA A 114 -32.92 -4.39 4.46
CA ALA A 114 -34.28 -4.65 3.98
C ALA A 114 -34.44 -6.03 3.31
N GLN A 115 -33.34 -6.60 2.79
CA GLN A 115 -33.36 -7.85 2.01
C GLN A 115 -32.74 -9.05 2.76
N TYR A 116 -31.88 -8.76 3.72
CA TYR A 116 -31.01 -9.72 4.40
C TYR A 116 -31.04 -9.46 5.91
N GLU A 117 -30.64 -10.47 6.68
CA GLU A 117 -30.35 -10.28 8.09
C GLU A 117 -28.94 -9.70 8.23
N LEU A 118 -28.88 -8.47 8.70
CA LEU A 118 -27.63 -7.73 8.96
C LEU A 118 -27.33 -7.77 10.46
N GLU A 119 -26.27 -8.47 10.82
CA GLU A 119 -25.78 -8.59 12.19
C GLU A 119 -24.50 -7.76 12.34
N GLU A 120 -24.51 -6.78 13.25
CA GLU A 120 -23.32 -6.02 13.62
C GLU A 120 -22.48 -6.83 14.62
N ILE A 121 -21.19 -6.94 14.35
CA ILE A 121 -20.24 -7.70 15.16
C ILE A 121 -19.30 -6.72 15.85
N ASP A 122 -19.50 -6.52 17.15
CA ASP A 122 -18.68 -5.60 17.93
C ASP A 122 -17.38 -6.25 18.44
N ALA A 123 -17.42 -7.56 18.72
CA ALA A 123 -16.30 -8.32 19.28
C ALA A 123 -15.69 -9.23 18.21
N HIS A 124 -14.59 -8.81 17.60
CA HIS A 124 -13.88 -9.61 16.60
C HIS A 124 -12.36 -9.33 16.65
N PRO A 125 -11.48 -10.35 16.53
CA PRO A 125 -10.03 -10.15 16.60
C PRO A 125 -9.48 -9.12 15.62
N LEU A 126 -10.09 -8.97 14.44
CA LEU A 126 -9.74 -7.92 13.48
C LEU A 126 -10.01 -6.50 14.03
N LEU A 127 -11.12 -6.30 14.73
CA LEU A 127 -11.44 -4.99 15.31
C LEU A 127 -10.47 -4.68 16.45
N ASP A 128 -10.14 -5.67 17.28
CA ASP A 128 -9.15 -5.54 18.34
C ASP A 128 -7.76 -5.19 17.77
N LEU A 129 -7.35 -5.91 16.72
CA LEU A 129 -6.12 -5.67 15.99
C LEU A 129 -6.09 -4.23 15.49
N LEU A 130 -7.11 -3.81 14.73
CA LEU A 130 -7.20 -2.47 14.18
C LEU A 130 -7.17 -1.40 15.27
N ASN A 131 -7.90 -1.58 16.38
CA ASN A 131 -8.02 -0.58 17.44
C ASN A 131 -6.78 -0.46 18.34
N ASN A 132 -6.03 -1.54 18.55
CA ASN A 132 -4.91 -1.56 19.50
C ASN A 132 -3.52 -1.58 18.83
N ALA A 133 -3.40 -1.94 17.56
CA ALA A 133 -2.13 -2.01 16.80
C ALA A 133 -1.00 -2.79 17.49
N ASN A 134 -0.22 -2.17 18.38
CA ASN A 134 0.91 -2.79 19.07
C ASN A 134 1.16 -2.14 20.45
N SER A 135 2.19 -2.60 21.17
CA SER A 135 2.51 -2.11 22.51
C SER A 135 3.02 -0.65 22.55
N ALA A 136 3.49 -0.11 21.43
CA ALA A 136 4.02 1.26 21.34
C ALA A 136 3.00 2.27 20.80
N MET A 137 2.01 1.85 20.03
CA MET A 137 1.04 2.70 19.35
C MET A 137 -0.37 2.17 19.49
N THR A 138 -1.33 3.07 19.72
CA THR A 138 -2.76 2.74 19.53
C THR A 138 -3.09 2.59 18.05
N GLY A 139 -4.21 1.95 17.75
CA GLY A 139 -4.71 1.80 16.38
C GLY A 139 -4.90 3.11 15.63
N LEU A 140 -5.35 4.15 16.32
CA LEU A 140 -5.50 5.49 15.75
C LEU A 140 -4.13 6.05 15.34
N THR A 141 -3.14 5.99 16.21
CA THR A 141 -1.80 6.52 15.93
C THR A 141 -1.10 5.73 14.83
N ALA A 142 -1.24 4.40 14.84
CA ALA A 142 -0.68 3.54 13.82
C ALA A 142 -1.28 3.82 12.43
N ARG A 143 -2.62 3.85 12.31
CA ARG A 143 -3.30 4.22 11.06
C ARG A 143 -2.97 5.63 10.59
N LYS A 144 -2.91 6.59 11.52
CA LYS A 144 -2.51 7.96 11.20
C LYS A 144 -1.11 7.97 10.60
N THR A 145 -0.18 7.26 11.21
CA THR A 145 1.21 7.15 10.73
C THR A 145 1.29 6.55 9.34
N THR A 146 0.54 5.48 9.08
CA THR A 146 0.46 4.88 7.75
C THR A 146 -0.13 5.83 6.72
N GLN A 147 -1.22 6.54 7.05
CA GLN A 147 -1.79 7.53 6.14
C GLN A 147 -0.81 8.68 5.87
N MET A 148 -0.04 9.14 6.86
CA MET A 148 0.99 10.17 6.65
C MET A 148 2.00 9.72 5.60
N TRP A 149 2.45 8.47 5.64
CA TRP A 149 3.38 7.94 4.63
C TRP A 149 2.76 7.82 3.24
N LEU A 150 1.48 7.47 3.16
CA LEU A 150 0.75 7.47 1.88
C LEU A 150 0.66 8.88 1.28
N GLU A 151 0.35 9.92 2.07
CA GLU A 151 0.31 11.29 1.56
C GLU A 151 1.71 11.78 1.11
N LEU A 152 2.75 11.44 1.87
CA LEU A 152 4.10 11.93 1.60
C LEU A 152 4.76 11.17 0.44
N VAL A 153 4.90 9.86 0.57
CA VAL A 153 5.70 9.02 -0.32
C VAL A 153 4.82 8.14 -1.21
N GLY A 154 3.57 7.91 -0.83
CA GLY A 154 2.64 7.06 -1.58
C GLY A 154 2.69 5.61 -1.17
N GLU A 155 3.42 5.27 -0.11
CA GLU A 155 3.52 3.90 0.36
C GLU A 155 3.64 3.85 1.87
N GLY A 156 3.25 2.71 2.44
CA GLY A 156 3.37 2.42 3.85
C GLY A 156 3.24 0.92 4.07
N SER A 157 3.66 0.42 5.22
CA SER A 157 3.58 -1.01 5.47
C SER A 157 3.36 -1.36 6.92
N TRP A 158 2.77 -2.52 7.15
CA TRP A 158 2.61 -3.13 8.47
C TRP A 158 3.30 -4.50 8.50
N LEU A 159 4.14 -4.70 9.50
CA LEU A 159 4.66 -6.02 9.86
C LEU A 159 3.72 -6.66 10.88
N LEU A 160 3.24 -7.87 10.58
CA LEU A 160 2.30 -8.59 11.42
C LEU A 160 3.03 -9.41 12.48
N GLU A 161 2.46 -9.44 13.67
CA GLU A 161 2.84 -10.33 14.74
C GLU A 161 1.73 -11.35 14.95
N ARG A 162 2.08 -12.64 14.95
CA ARG A 162 1.12 -13.74 15.07
C ARG A 162 1.35 -14.52 16.35
N ASN A 163 0.25 -15.01 16.92
CA ASN A 163 0.30 -15.98 18.02
C ASN A 163 0.68 -17.38 17.51
N ALA A 164 0.81 -18.34 18.42
CA ALA A 164 1.12 -19.73 18.09
C ALA A 164 0.10 -20.42 17.16
N LEU A 165 -1.11 -19.88 17.04
CA LEU A 165 -2.17 -20.37 16.15
C LEU A 165 -2.16 -19.65 14.78
N GLY A 166 -1.17 -18.79 14.52
CA GLY A 166 -1.06 -18.01 13.28
C GLY A 166 -2.04 -16.84 13.17
N THR A 167 -2.79 -16.52 14.24
CA THR A 167 -3.71 -15.37 14.23
C THR A 167 -2.92 -14.08 14.47
N PRO A 168 -3.09 -13.04 13.64
CA PRO A 168 -2.48 -11.74 13.89
C PRO A 168 -3.01 -11.14 15.20
N ILE A 169 -2.10 -10.79 16.10
CA ILE A 169 -2.40 -10.19 17.40
C ILE A 169 -1.92 -8.73 17.50
N ALA A 170 -0.92 -8.35 16.70
CA ALA A 170 -0.43 -6.99 16.61
C ALA A 170 0.07 -6.68 15.20
N TYR A 171 0.18 -5.39 14.89
CA TYR A 171 0.85 -4.93 13.68
C TYR A 171 1.73 -3.71 13.96
N TRP A 172 2.87 -3.68 13.28
CA TRP A 172 3.91 -2.68 13.45
C TRP A 172 4.05 -1.87 12.16
N PRO A 173 3.65 -0.58 12.15
CA PRO A 173 3.91 0.27 11.01
C PRO A 173 5.41 0.42 10.75
N ILE A 174 5.85 0.03 9.55
CA ILE A 174 7.26 0.13 9.13
C ILE A 174 7.40 1.30 8.15
N PRO A 175 8.32 2.24 8.42
CA PRO A 175 8.58 3.37 7.54
C PRO A 175 9.03 2.93 6.14
N PRO A 176 8.59 3.60 5.06
CA PRO A 176 8.96 3.25 3.69
C PRO A 176 10.46 3.16 3.43
N HIS A 177 11.25 4.07 4.01
CA HIS A 177 12.71 4.10 3.81
C HIS A 177 13.45 2.91 4.45
N TRP A 178 12.81 2.14 5.33
CA TRP A 178 13.40 0.89 5.85
C TRP A 178 13.16 -0.28 4.90
N VAL A 179 12.20 -0.19 3.98
CA VAL A 179 11.84 -1.27 3.06
C VAL A 179 12.78 -1.24 1.85
N SER A 180 13.91 -1.93 1.95
CA SER A 180 14.91 -1.99 0.88
C SER A 180 14.43 -2.77 -0.35
N GLN A 181 13.54 -3.75 -0.17
CA GLN A 181 12.93 -4.49 -1.29
C GLN A 181 11.51 -4.92 -0.92
N ILE A 182 10.55 -4.70 -1.83
CA ILE A 182 9.17 -5.20 -1.71
C ILE A 182 9.06 -6.60 -2.36
N PRO A 183 7.99 -7.36 -2.07
CA PRO A 183 7.78 -8.65 -2.71
C PRO A 183 7.70 -8.50 -4.23
N ALA A 184 8.37 -9.39 -4.94
CA ALA A 184 8.34 -9.45 -6.40
C ALA A 184 7.92 -10.85 -6.85
N PRO A 185 7.36 -11.01 -8.06
CA PRO A 185 7.03 -12.33 -8.57
C PRO A 185 8.25 -13.26 -8.59
N GLY A 186 8.16 -14.41 -7.92
CA GLY A 186 9.28 -15.35 -7.75
C GLY A 186 10.19 -15.06 -6.55
N ASN A 187 10.00 -13.94 -5.85
CA ASN A 187 10.65 -13.63 -4.57
C ASN A 187 9.60 -13.11 -3.56
N PRO A 188 8.90 -14.01 -2.84
CA PRO A 188 7.82 -13.69 -1.90
C PRO A 188 8.37 -13.19 -0.55
N PHE A 189 9.38 -12.32 -0.59
CA PHE A 189 10.04 -11.79 0.58
C PHE A 189 10.24 -10.29 0.47
N VAL A 190 10.08 -9.64 1.61
CA VAL A 190 10.44 -8.25 1.86
C VAL A 190 11.82 -8.22 2.49
N GLU A 191 12.65 -7.27 2.07
CA GLU A 191 13.89 -6.96 2.77
C GLU A 191 13.74 -5.64 3.51
N LEU A 192 13.97 -5.67 4.82
CA LEU A 192 14.06 -4.47 5.65
C LEU A 192 15.52 -4.19 5.98
N THR A 193 15.92 -2.92 5.88
CA THR A 193 17.24 -2.44 6.28
C THR A 193 17.09 -1.34 7.31
N PHE A 194 17.67 -1.53 8.50
CA PHE A 194 17.70 -0.53 9.56
C PHE A 194 18.98 -0.65 10.39
N GLY A 195 19.67 0.46 10.63
CA GLY A 195 20.87 0.48 11.48
C GLY A 195 22.00 -0.47 11.03
N GLY A 196 22.11 -0.75 9.73
CA GLY A 196 23.06 -1.71 9.17
C GLY A 196 22.60 -3.17 9.20
N PHE A 197 21.52 -3.49 9.92
CA PHE A 197 20.90 -4.81 9.92
C PHE A 197 19.99 -4.99 8.70
N ARG A 198 19.94 -6.22 8.20
CA ARG A 198 19.04 -6.64 7.12
C ARG A 198 18.17 -7.80 7.59
N PHE A 199 16.87 -7.66 7.44
CA PHE A 199 15.89 -8.69 7.78
C PHE A 199 15.16 -9.12 6.51
N LYS A 200 14.99 -10.43 6.33
CA LYS A 200 14.21 -11.00 5.25
C LYS A 200 12.92 -11.56 5.82
N ILE A 201 11.79 -11.01 5.39
CA ILE A 201 10.47 -11.26 5.95
C ILE A 201 9.57 -11.86 4.87
N PRO A 202 8.83 -12.94 5.13
CA PRO A 202 7.84 -13.47 4.18
C PRO A 202 6.75 -12.44 3.88
N ASP A 203 6.25 -12.43 2.65
CA ASP A 203 5.11 -11.58 2.26
C ASP A 203 3.83 -11.85 3.09
N THR A 204 3.66 -13.07 3.61
CA THR A 204 2.54 -13.45 4.49
C THR A 204 2.48 -12.69 5.82
N GLU A 205 3.62 -12.14 6.24
CA GLU A 205 3.75 -11.34 7.47
C GLU A 205 3.75 -9.83 7.20
N PHE A 206 3.56 -9.41 5.95
CA PHE A 206 3.73 -8.03 5.55
C PHE A 206 2.52 -7.52 4.76
N ILE A 207 1.87 -6.48 5.29
CA ILE A 207 0.83 -5.75 4.56
C ILE A 207 1.45 -4.52 3.95
N TYR A 208 1.34 -4.40 2.64
CA TYR A 208 1.88 -3.28 1.88
C TYR A 208 0.75 -2.40 1.34
N PHE A 209 0.78 -1.14 1.72
CA PHE A 209 -0.12 -0.10 1.23
C PHE A 209 0.62 0.73 0.20
N ARG A 210 0.01 0.94 -0.97
CA ARG A 210 0.56 1.81 -2.00
C ARG A 210 -0.55 2.57 -2.71
N ASP A 211 -0.27 3.82 -3.02
CA ASP A 211 -0.96 4.55 -4.07
C ASP A 211 -0.29 4.20 -5.41
N PRO A 212 -0.96 3.48 -6.33
CA PRO A 212 -0.33 2.97 -7.55
C PRO A 212 0.24 4.08 -8.43
N ASP A 213 1.50 3.93 -8.84
CA ASP A 213 2.09 4.80 -9.86
C ASP A 213 1.62 4.36 -11.26
N PRO A 214 1.04 5.26 -12.08
CA PRO A 214 0.60 4.92 -13.44
C PRO A 214 1.74 4.43 -14.35
N VAL A 215 2.99 4.83 -14.10
CA VAL A 215 4.18 4.39 -14.86
C VAL A 215 4.56 2.95 -14.48
N ASN A 216 4.42 2.58 -13.21
CA ASN A 216 4.69 1.21 -12.74
C ASN A 216 3.72 0.80 -11.62
N PRO A 217 2.52 0.29 -11.97
CA PRO A 217 1.48 -0.04 -10.99
C PRO A 217 1.86 -1.19 -10.05
N TYR A 218 2.80 -2.05 -10.47
CA TYR A 218 3.33 -3.15 -9.68
C TYR A 218 4.53 -2.74 -8.82
N GLY A 219 4.93 -1.48 -8.92
CA GLY A 219 6.10 -0.91 -8.29
C GLY A 219 5.88 -0.39 -6.87
N ARG A 220 6.79 0.52 -6.52
CA ARG A 220 6.66 1.46 -5.39
C ARG A 220 5.53 2.46 -5.64
N GLY A 221 4.85 2.85 -4.57
CA GLY A 221 3.79 3.85 -4.65
C GLY A 221 4.28 5.24 -5.02
N SER A 222 3.34 6.14 -5.33
CA SER A 222 3.60 7.54 -5.65
C SER A 222 2.71 8.46 -4.83
N GLY A 223 3.31 9.22 -3.91
CA GLY A 223 2.58 10.09 -2.98
C GLY A 223 2.38 11.50 -3.52
N LEU A 224 1.53 12.26 -2.84
CA LEU A 224 1.25 13.65 -3.20
C LEU A 224 2.48 14.55 -3.01
N ALA A 225 3.24 14.37 -1.92
CA ALA A 225 4.43 15.20 -1.70
C ALA A 225 5.55 14.88 -2.70
N MET A 226 5.65 13.65 -3.21
CA MET A 226 6.54 13.32 -4.32
C MET A 226 6.22 14.13 -5.59
N ALA A 227 4.92 14.34 -5.87
CA ALA A 227 4.49 15.11 -7.03
C ALA A 227 4.71 16.63 -6.87
N LEU A 228 4.81 17.11 -5.64
CA LEU A 228 5.04 18.52 -5.29
C LEU A 228 6.50 18.81 -4.87
N GLY A 229 7.43 17.90 -5.18
CA GLY A 229 8.79 17.95 -4.66
C GLY A 229 9.51 19.26 -4.97
N ASP A 230 9.47 19.70 -6.22
CA ASP A 230 10.15 20.92 -6.68
C ASP A 230 9.54 22.19 -6.04
N GLU A 231 8.21 22.23 -5.90
CA GLU A 231 7.49 23.33 -5.25
C GLU A 231 7.77 23.37 -3.74
N LEU A 232 7.76 22.21 -3.08
CA LEU A 232 8.10 22.04 -1.66
C LEU A 232 9.50 22.57 -1.37
N GLU A 233 10.47 22.16 -2.18
CA GLU A 233 11.86 22.60 -2.05
C GLU A 233 12.00 24.10 -2.31
N THR A 234 11.36 24.62 -3.36
CA THR A 234 11.43 26.04 -3.72
C THR A 234 10.89 26.94 -2.60
N ASP A 235 9.73 26.59 -2.03
CA ASP A 235 9.12 27.36 -0.94
C ASP A 235 9.99 27.33 0.33
N GLU A 236 10.52 26.16 0.67
CA GLU A 236 11.40 25.99 1.82
C GLU A 236 12.71 26.78 1.67
N TYR A 237 13.33 26.75 0.48
CA TYR A 237 14.52 27.55 0.21
C TYR A 237 14.23 29.06 0.24
N ALA A 238 13.09 29.50 -0.30
CA ALA A 238 12.67 30.90 -0.23
C ALA A 238 12.44 31.35 1.23
N ALA A 239 11.82 30.51 2.05
CA ALA A 239 11.60 30.78 3.47
C ALA A 239 12.92 30.86 4.25
N LYS A 240 13.84 29.90 4.03
CA LYS A 240 15.18 29.89 4.62
C LYS A 240 16.02 31.10 4.18
N HIS A 241 15.96 31.46 2.90
CA HIS A 241 16.64 32.64 2.38
C HIS A 241 16.12 33.91 3.04
N THR A 242 14.80 34.09 3.08
CA THR A 242 14.15 35.26 3.71
C THR A 242 14.50 35.36 5.19
N LYS A 243 14.43 34.24 5.93
CA LYS A 243 14.84 34.19 7.35
C LYS A 243 16.29 34.63 7.55
N THR A 244 17.19 34.10 6.73
CA THR A 244 18.63 34.42 6.80
C THR A 244 18.88 35.89 6.45
N TRP A 245 18.18 36.41 5.45
CA TRP A 245 18.25 37.81 5.04
C TRP A 245 17.87 38.75 6.19
N PHE A 246 16.76 38.48 6.90
CA PHE A 246 16.37 39.27 8.08
C PHE A 246 17.32 39.07 9.27
N TYR A 247 17.81 37.84 9.50
CA TYR A 247 18.71 37.54 10.60
C TYR A 247 20.07 38.23 10.45
N ASN A 248 20.65 38.21 9.25
CA ASN A 248 21.95 38.80 8.94
C ASN A 248 21.86 40.25 8.45
N LYS A 249 20.68 40.88 8.47
CA LYS A 249 20.44 42.25 7.93
C LYS A 249 20.94 42.42 6.49
N ALA A 250 20.76 41.40 5.65
CA ALA A 250 21.27 41.37 4.28
C ALA A 250 22.80 41.50 4.14
N MET A 251 23.57 41.34 5.23
CA MET A 251 25.02 41.28 5.14
C MET A 251 25.46 39.86 4.79
N PRO A 252 26.32 39.68 3.77
CA PRO A 252 26.91 38.38 3.49
C PRO A 252 27.78 37.93 4.68
N PRO A 253 27.88 36.61 4.91
CA PRO A 253 28.73 36.05 5.96
C PRO A 253 30.23 36.33 5.72
#